data_AF-I5AWF5-F1
#
_entry.id   AF-I5AWF5-F1
#
_cell.length_a   1.000
_cell.length_b   1.000
_cell.length_c   1.000
_cell.angle_alpha   90.00
_cell.angle_beta   90.00
_cell.angle_gamma   90.00
#
_symmetry.space_group_name_H-M   'P 1'
#
loop_
_entity.id
_entity.type
_entity.pdbx_description
1 polymer ?
#
loop_
_entity_poly.entity_id
_entity_poly.type
_entity_poly.pdbx_seq_one_letter_code
_entity_poly.pdbx_strand_id
1 'polypeptide(L)'
;MEIRFERAERRAAAYNGQEVVGTCVFTEIGGIWIITGTNVEKGYTGQGMAGHLLDAVVEEARIEGIKIVPMCSFAHGCFLESPDYRDVAYDGVIKIYGMPSCPDCSAVIERIEARKEFEFVDIGSHVGRMKTWLRLRDTSPAFDDAKQKGYAGIPCFVFENGDITLDAVAIGLGPSNPNACRIDGSGC
;
A
#
# COMPACT_ATOMS: atom_id res chain seq x y z
N MET A 1 -30.23 3.12 -0.55
CA MET A 1 -28.79 2.85 -0.63
C MET A 1 -28.19 3.35 0.66
N GLU A 2 -27.49 2.48 1.39
CA GLU A 2 -26.88 2.81 2.69
C GLU A 2 -25.38 2.56 2.60
N ILE A 3 -24.56 3.48 3.10
CA ILE A 3 -23.12 3.28 3.20
C ILE A 3 -22.77 3.06 4.67
N ARG A 4 -21.96 2.03 4.92
CA ARG A 4 -21.48 1.68 6.26
C ARG A 4 -19.97 1.59 6.24
N PHE A 5 -19.34 2.16 7.25
CA PHE A 5 -17.94 1.89 7.55
C PHE A 5 -17.83 0.62 8.41
N GLU A 6 -16.95 -0.28 8.00
CA GLU A 6 -16.77 -1.61 8.56
C GLU A 6 -15.29 -1.76 8.96
N ARG A 7 -14.98 -1.36 10.20
CA ARG A 7 -13.59 -1.27 10.70
C ARG A 7 -12.88 -2.62 10.70
N ALA A 8 -13.58 -3.69 11.10
CA ALA A 8 -12.99 -5.04 11.18
C ALA A 8 -12.64 -5.60 9.79
N GLU A 9 -13.46 -5.28 8.79
CA GLU A 9 -13.30 -5.64 7.38
C GLU A 9 -12.42 -4.66 6.62
N ARG A 10 -12.02 -3.55 7.27
CA ARG A 10 -11.21 -2.45 6.73
C ARG A 10 -11.77 -1.91 5.41
N ARG A 11 -13.05 -1.57 5.42
CA ARG A 11 -13.71 -1.02 4.25
C ARG A 11 -14.88 -0.11 4.59
N ALA A 12 -15.23 0.77 3.67
CA ALA A 12 -16.61 1.25 3.55
C ALA A 12 -17.34 0.38 2.52
N ALA A 13 -18.60 0.05 2.77
CA ALA A 13 -19.44 -0.75 1.90
C ALA A 13 -20.80 -0.08 1.64
N ALA A 14 -21.23 -0.08 0.38
CA ALA A 14 -22.54 0.40 -0.05
C ALA A 14 -23.49 -0.78 -0.20
N TYR A 15 -24.67 -0.68 0.42
CA TYR A 15 -25.68 -1.72 0.49
C TYR A 15 -26.95 -1.36 -0.27
N ASN A 16 -27.38 -2.28 -1.16
CA ASN A 16 -28.74 -2.34 -1.66
C ASN A 16 -29.51 -3.44 -0.91
N GLY A 17 -30.18 -3.07 0.17
CA GLY A 17 -30.76 -4.06 1.10
C GLY A 17 -29.66 -4.82 1.84
N GLN A 18 -29.47 -6.10 1.51
CA GLN A 18 -28.43 -6.95 2.10
C GLN A 18 -27.23 -7.16 1.18
N GLU A 19 -27.33 -6.75 -0.09
CA GLU A 19 -26.29 -6.94 -1.08
C GLU A 19 -25.27 -5.79 -1.06
N VAL A 20 -23.98 -6.12 -1.05
CA VAL A 20 -22.89 -5.14 -1.17
C VAL A 20 -22.69 -4.83 -2.64
N VAL A 21 -22.98 -3.59 -3.03
CA VAL A 21 -22.92 -3.12 -4.44
C VAL A 21 -21.74 -2.19 -4.71
N GLY A 22 -20.94 -1.90 -3.69
CA GLY A 22 -19.71 -1.13 -3.82
C GLY A 22 -18.88 -1.14 -2.54
N THR A 23 -17.57 -0.99 -2.68
CA THR A 23 -16.63 -0.96 -1.56
C THR A 23 -15.50 0.04 -1.79
N CYS A 24 -15.01 0.63 -0.71
CA CYS A 24 -13.70 1.25 -0.63
C CYS A 24 -12.91 0.52 0.45
N VAL A 25 -11.84 -0.19 0.06
CA VAL A 25 -11.05 -1.06 0.94
C VAL A 25 -9.71 -0.43 1.25
N PHE A 26 -9.23 -0.64 2.48
CA PHE A 26 -7.92 -0.18 2.91
C PHE A 26 -7.20 -1.26 3.71
N THR A 27 -5.90 -1.08 3.83
CA THR A 27 -5.04 -1.82 4.75
C THR A 27 -4.46 -0.84 5.77
N GLU A 28 -3.95 -1.37 6.87
CA GLU A 28 -3.36 -0.57 7.94
C GLU A 28 -1.96 -1.07 8.23
N ILE A 29 -0.98 -0.18 8.08
CA ILE A 29 0.44 -0.46 8.34
C ILE A 29 0.99 0.74 9.07
N GLY A 30 1.53 0.52 10.26
CA GLY A 30 2.14 1.57 11.05
C GLY A 30 1.23 2.75 11.40
N GLY A 31 -0.04 2.46 11.69
CA GLY A 31 -1.02 3.51 11.99
C GLY A 31 -1.34 4.43 10.80
N ILE A 32 -1.02 3.99 9.57
CA ILE A 32 -1.36 4.66 8.32
C ILE A 32 -2.33 3.76 7.55
N TRP A 33 -3.39 4.34 7.00
CA TRP A 33 -4.31 3.61 6.13
C TRP A 33 -3.88 3.74 4.68
N ILE A 34 -3.91 2.63 3.96
CA ILE A 34 -3.55 2.59 2.54
C ILE A 34 -4.79 2.13 1.77
N ILE A 35 -5.41 3.05 1.04
CA ILE A 35 -6.61 2.74 0.25
C ILE A 35 -6.17 2.00 -1.00
N THR A 36 -6.45 0.70 -1.06
CA THR A 36 -5.97 -0.19 -2.13
C THR A 36 -6.99 -0.39 -3.24
N GLY A 37 -8.27 -0.09 -3.00
CA GLY A 37 -9.29 -0.24 -4.03
C GLY A 37 -10.60 0.46 -3.70
N THR A 38 -11.21 1.04 -4.73
CA THR A 38 -12.61 1.50 -4.70
C THR A 38 -13.31 0.92 -5.92
N ASN A 39 -14.40 0.19 -5.70
CA ASN A 39 -15.17 -0.46 -6.76
C ASN A 39 -16.67 -0.31 -6.52
N VAL A 40 -17.42 -0.11 -7.59
CA VAL A 40 -18.88 -0.03 -7.57
C VAL A 40 -19.41 -0.89 -8.71
N GLU A 41 -20.40 -1.73 -8.42
CA GLU A 41 -21.03 -2.57 -9.41
C GLU A 41 -21.62 -1.74 -10.55
N LYS A 42 -21.49 -2.21 -11.80
CA LYS A 42 -21.82 -1.45 -13.01
C LYS A 42 -23.23 -0.83 -12.99
N GLY A 43 -24.22 -1.54 -12.46
CA GLY A 43 -25.60 -1.06 -12.35
C GLY A 43 -25.81 0.10 -11.36
N TYR A 44 -24.82 0.38 -10.51
CA TYR A 44 -24.85 1.42 -9.48
C TYR A 44 -23.80 2.53 -9.69
N THR A 45 -23.11 2.51 -10.84
CA THR A 45 -22.16 3.57 -11.24
C THR A 45 -22.88 4.85 -11.70
N GLY A 46 -22.14 5.96 -11.80
CA GLY A 46 -22.66 7.24 -12.30
C GLY A 46 -23.42 8.11 -11.29
N GLN A 47 -23.53 7.66 -10.02
CA GLN A 47 -24.27 8.34 -8.96
C GLN A 47 -23.37 8.93 -7.85
N GLY A 48 -22.07 9.08 -8.11
CA GLY A 48 -21.10 9.57 -7.11
C GLY A 48 -20.76 8.56 -6.00
N MET A 49 -21.25 7.32 -6.08
CA MET A 49 -21.13 6.32 -5.02
C MET A 49 -19.68 5.99 -4.61
N ALA A 50 -18.75 5.96 -5.57
CA ALA A 50 -17.33 5.77 -5.27
C ALA A 50 -16.75 6.89 -4.40
N GLY A 51 -17.21 8.14 -4.61
CA GLY A 51 -16.84 9.29 -3.79
C GLY A 51 -17.37 9.13 -2.37
N HIS A 52 -18.66 8.84 -2.19
CA HIS A 52 -19.23 8.64 -0.86
C HIS A 52 -18.61 7.47 -0.08
N LEU A 53 -18.19 6.40 -0.77
CA LEU A 53 -17.45 5.30 -0.16
C LEU A 53 -16.06 5.75 0.32
N LEU A 54 -15.36 6.55 -0.49
CA LEU A 54 -14.08 7.14 -0.13
C LEU A 54 -14.24 8.11 1.06
N ASP A 55 -15.26 8.98 1.01
CA ASP A 55 -15.55 9.96 2.06
C ASP A 55 -15.82 9.27 3.40
N ALA A 56 -16.52 8.13 3.41
CA ALA A 56 -16.75 7.35 4.61
C ALA A 56 -15.44 6.82 5.23
N VAL A 57 -14.48 6.38 4.42
CA VAL A 57 -13.14 5.98 4.92
C VAL A 57 -12.35 7.20 5.40
N VAL A 58 -12.40 8.31 4.66
CA VAL A 58 -11.69 9.55 5.00
C VAL A 58 -12.19 10.13 6.32
N GLU A 59 -13.51 10.18 6.54
CA GLU A 59 -14.08 10.76 7.76
C GLU A 59 -13.68 9.95 8.99
N GLU A 60 -13.68 8.63 8.89
CA GLU A 60 -13.24 7.77 10.00
C GLU A 60 -11.73 7.90 10.26
N ALA A 61 -10.92 7.99 9.20
CA ALA A 61 -9.49 8.29 9.37
C ALA A 61 -9.27 9.65 10.05
N ARG A 62 -10.06 10.66 9.69
CA ARG A 62 -10.02 12.00 10.30
C ARG A 62 -10.39 11.95 11.79
N ILE A 63 -11.43 11.21 12.15
CA ILE A 63 -11.86 10.98 13.54
C ILE A 63 -10.75 10.27 14.34
N GLU A 64 -10.11 9.25 13.75
CA GLU A 64 -9.02 8.51 14.38
C GLU A 64 -7.67 9.26 14.35
N GLY A 65 -7.57 10.38 13.62
CA GLY A 65 -6.31 11.13 13.44
C GLY A 65 -5.28 10.39 12.57
N ILE A 66 -5.74 9.50 11.70
CA ILE A 66 -4.92 8.63 10.85
C ILE A 66 -4.67 9.27 9.49
N LYS A 67 -3.44 9.11 8.99
CA LYS A 67 -3.04 9.54 7.64
C LYS A 67 -3.32 8.46 6.60
N ILE A 68 -3.54 8.89 5.36
CA ILE A 68 -3.94 8.03 4.23
C ILE A 68 -2.95 8.12 3.08
N VAL A 69 -2.55 6.96 2.56
CA VAL A 69 -1.88 6.81 1.26
C VAL A 69 -2.91 6.29 0.23
N PRO A 70 -3.32 7.10 -0.76
CA PRO A 70 -4.37 6.72 -1.70
C PRO A 70 -3.80 5.92 -2.87
N MET A 71 -3.64 4.60 -2.73
CA MET A 71 -3.03 3.75 -3.76
C MET A 71 -3.96 3.41 -4.91
N CYS A 72 -5.26 3.28 -4.66
CA CYS A 72 -6.28 3.19 -5.69
C CYS A 72 -6.23 4.42 -6.60
N SER A 73 -6.25 4.22 -7.92
CA SER A 73 -6.22 5.33 -8.90
C SER A 73 -7.37 6.33 -8.72
N PHE A 74 -8.57 5.85 -8.37
CA PHE A 74 -9.71 6.73 -8.07
C PHE A 74 -9.43 7.61 -6.85
N ALA A 75 -9.02 7.01 -5.72
CA ALA A 75 -8.69 7.76 -4.52
C ALA A 75 -7.52 8.73 -4.75
N HIS A 76 -6.51 8.30 -5.51
CA HIS A 76 -5.37 9.16 -5.87
C HIS A 76 -5.83 10.39 -6.65
N GLY A 77 -6.68 10.22 -7.67
CA GLY A 77 -7.27 11.32 -8.42
C GLY A 77 -8.06 12.29 -7.52
N CYS A 78 -8.92 11.74 -6.65
CA CYS A 78 -9.65 12.54 -5.67
C CYS A 78 -8.72 13.37 -4.76
N PHE A 79 -7.65 12.77 -4.23
CA PHE A 79 -6.67 13.45 -3.36
C PHE A 79 -5.84 14.50 -4.09
N LEU A 80 -5.61 14.35 -5.40
CA LEU A 80 -4.92 15.35 -6.22
C LEU A 80 -5.82 16.55 -6.52
N GLU A 81 -7.10 16.30 -6.83
CA GLU A 81 -8.04 17.31 -7.30
C GLU A 81 -8.72 18.09 -6.17
N SER A 82 -9.01 17.43 -5.04
CA SER A 82 -9.80 18.02 -3.96
C SER A 82 -8.93 18.45 -2.76
N PRO A 83 -9.02 19.72 -2.33
CA PRO A 83 -8.35 20.17 -1.12
C PRO A 83 -8.93 19.55 0.16
N ASP A 84 -10.14 19.00 0.12
CA ASP A 84 -10.86 18.48 1.28
C ASP A 84 -10.24 17.20 1.87
N TYR A 85 -9.33 16.56 1.12
CA TYR A 85 -8.61 15.36 1.56
C TYR A 85 -7.18 15.67 2.06
N ARG A 86 -6.73 16.92 1.98
CA ARG A 86 -5.34 17.29 2.30
C ARG A 86 -4.98 17.09 3.76
N ASP A 87 -5.94 17.24 4.66
CA ASP A 87 -5.74 17.12 6.10
C ASP A 87 -5.43 15.67 6.52
N VAL A 88 -5.98 14.69 5.81
CA VAL A 88 -5.71 13.27 6.04
C VAL A 88 -4.64 12.69 5.11
N ALA A 89 -4.22 13.39 4.06
CA ALA A 89 -3.18 12.91 3.16
C ALA A 89 -1.86 12.66 3.91
N TYR A 90 -1.25 11.50 3.67
CA TYR A 90 0.12 11.21 4.09
C TYR A 90 1.10 12.10 3.32
N ASP A 91 1.92 12.84 4.04
CA ASP A 91 2.89 13.81 3.54
C ASP A 91 4.35 13.37 3.68
N GLY A 92 4.59 12.24 4.36
CA GLY A 92 5.90 11.62 4.47
C GLY A 92 6.31 10.79 3.25
N VAL A 93 7.48 10.17 3.34
CA VAL A 93 8.04 9.30 2.29
C VAL A 93 8.17 7.85 2.77
N ILE A 94 7.64 6.91 2.00
CA ILE A 94 7.84 5.47 2.18
C ILE A 94 9.07 5.05 1.36
N LYS A 95 10.13 4.64 2.05
CA LYS A 95 11.36 4.17 1.39
C LYS A 95 11.22 2.71 0.98
N ILE A 96 11.53 2.44 -0.28
CA ILE A 96 11.49 1.11 -0.87
C ILE A 96 12.93 0.65 -1.06
N TYR A 97 13.40 -0.23 -0.20
CA TYR A 97 14.71 -0.85 -0.33
C TYR A 97 14.60 -2.06 -1.26
N GLY A 98 15.39 -2.07 -2.33
CA GLY A 98 15.37 -3.13 -3.32
C GLY A 98 16.53 -3.05 -4.29
N MET A 99 16.52 -3.91 -5.30
CA MET A 99 17.48 -3.87 -6.41
C MET A 99 16.71 -3.95 -7.73
N PRO A 100 16.99 -3.09 -8.72
CA PRO A 100 16.32 -3.15 -10.03
C PRO A 100 16.48 -4.48 -10.78
N SER A 101 17.49 -5.28 -10.40
CA SER A 101 17.72 -6.63 -10.92
C SER A 101 16.78 -7.70 -10.34
N CYS A 102 16.02 -7.38 -9.28
CA CYS A 102 15.01 -8.26 -8.72
C CYS A 102 13.65 -8.02 -9.42
N PRO A 103 13.02 -9.05 -10.03
CA PRO A 103 11.75 -8.89 -10.75
C PRO A 103 10.63 -8.24 -9.93
N ASP A 104 10.55 -8.55 -8.64
CA ASP A 104 9.55 -7.99 -7.73
C ASP A 104 9.78 -6.50 -7.49
N CYS A 105 11.04 -6.08 -7.39
CA CYS A 105 11.42 -4.68 -7.25
C CYS A 105 11.17 -3.90 -8.55
N SER A 106 11.49 -4.47 -9.72
CA SER A 106 11.27 -3.81 -11.01
C SER A 106 9.77 -3.49 -11.22
N ALA A 107 8.89 -4.45 -10.91
CA ALA A 107 7.45 -4.25 -11.02
C ALA A 107 6.91 -3.21 -10.01
N VAL A 108 7.53 -3.09 -8.83
CA VAL A 108 7.21 -2.02 -7.88
C VAL A 108 7.64 -0.65 -8.40
N ILE A 109 8.85 -0.55 -8.98
CA ILE A 109 9.37 0.70 -9.57
C ILE A 109 8.43 1.24 -10.64
N GLU A 110 7.90 0.39 -11.51
CA GLU A 110 6.92 0.79 -12.54
C GLU A 110 5.63 1.35 -11.94
N ARG A 111 5.16 0.80 -10.81
CA ARG A 111 3.86 1.17 -10.20
C ARG A 111 3.91 2.43 -9.37
N ILE A 112 5.09 2.79 -8.86
CA ILE A 112 5.29 4.01 -8.07
C ILE A 112 5.71 5.20 -8.95
N GLU A 113 5.78 5.04 -10.27
CA GLU A 113 6.14 6.14 -11.17
C GLU A 113 5.19 7.33 -10.96
N ALA A 114 5.77 8.53 -10.83
CA ALA A 114 5.08 9.78 -10.50
C ALA A 114 4.37 9.85 -9.13
N ARG A 115 4.62 8.90 -8.22
CA ARG A 115 4.10 8.92 -6.84
C ARG A 115 5.12 9.55 -5.89
N LYS A 116 4.74 10.66 -5.25
CA LYS A 116 5.62 11.41 -4.32
C LYS A 116 5.74 10.71 -2.96
N GLU A 117 4.81 9.81 -2.65
CA GLU A 117 4.73 9.08 -1.39
C GLU A 117 5.84 8.02 -1.28
N PHE A 118 6.57 7.72 -2.36
CA PHE A 118 7.58 6.67 -2.41
C PHE A 118 8.96 7.17 -2.87
N GLU A 119 10.00 6.62 -2.26
CA GLU A 119 11.40 6.79 -2.69
C GLU A 119 12.05 5.42 -2.84
N PHE A 120 12.55 5.08 -4.03
CA PHE A 120 13.25 3.81 -4.24
C PHE A 120 14.74 3.94 -3.90
N VAL A 121 15.23 3.04 -3.05
CA VAL A 121 16.63 2.94 -2.63
C VAL A 121 17.24 1.66 -3.19
N ASP A 122 18.02 1.80 -4.26
CA ASP A 122 18.83 0.70 -4.79
C ASP A 122 19.94 0.32 -3.79
N ILE A 123 19.81 -0.83 -3.14
CA ILE A 123 20.76 -1.35 -2.14
C ILE A 123 22.03 -1.92 -2.79
N GLY A 124 21.96 -2.29 -4.08
CA GLY A 124 23.07 -2.87 -4.83
C GLY A 124 24.04 -1.83 -5.40
N SER A 125 23.64 -0.56 -5.47
CA SER A 125 24.42 0.47 -6.16
C SER A 125 25.67 0.95 -5.41
N HIS A 126 25.76 0.73 -4.08
CA HIS A 126 26.90 1.14 -3.28
C HIS A 126 27.03 0.35 -1.98
N VAL A 127 28.25 0.00 -1.57
CA VAL A 127 28.52 -0.77 -0.32
C VAL A 127 27.95 -0.10 0.93
N GLY A 128 27.92 1.23 0.97
CA GLY A 128 27.29 1.97 2.07
C GLY A 128 25.79 1.69 2.19
N ARG A 129 25.07 1.61 1.07
CA ARG A 129 23.64 1.26 1.06
C ARG A 129 23.41 -0.20 1.44
N MET A 130 24.28 -1.10 0.95
CA MET A 130 24.28 -2.50 1.36
C MET A 130 24.48 -2.65 2.88
N LYS A 131 25.41 -1.91 3.49
CA LYS A 131 25.61 -1.94 4.95
C LYS A 131 24.40 -1.43 5.72
N THR A 132 23.77 -0.36 5.26
CA THR A 132 22.50 0.15 5.84
C THR A 132 21.39 -0.91 5.74
N TRP A 133 21.28 -1.57 4.58
CA TRP A 133 20.32 -2.63 4.34
C TRP A 133 20.53 -3.84 5.27
N LEU A 134 21.76 -4.35 5.36
CA LEU A 134 22.10 -5.47 6.23
C LEU A 134 21.76 -5.17 7.69
N ARG A 135 22.07 -3.94 8.15
CA ARG A 135 21.69 -3.52 9.50
C ARG A 135 20.18 -3.58 9.70
N LEU A 136 19.39 -3.00 8.77
CA LEU A 136 17.94 -3.02 8.84
C LEU A 136 17.38 -4.45 8.87
N ARG A 137 17.79 -5.28 7.90
CA ARG A 137 17.36 -6.67 7.72
C ARG A 137 17.70 -7.55 8.93
N ASP A 138 18.88 -7.39 9.49
CA ASP A 138 19.36 -8.28 10.53
C ASP A 138 18.78 -7.91 11.91
N THR A 139 18.41 -6.64 12.12
CA THR A 139 17.84 -6.18 13.40
C THR A 139 16.31 -6.14 13.46
N SER A 140 15.62 -6.10 12.33
CA SER A 140 14.15 -6.01 12.33
C SER A 140 13.49 -7.40 12.29
N PRO A 141 12.47 -7.66 13.14
CA PRO A 141 11.71 -8.91 13.13
C PRO A 141 10.87 -9.08 11.87
N ALA A 142 10.60 -8.01 11.11
CA ALA A 142 9.87 -8.09 9.84
C ALA A 142 10.57 -9.00 8.80
N PHE A 143 11.86 -9.29 9.01
CA PHE A 143 12.67 -10.13 8.13
C PHE A 143 12.82 -11.56 8.63
N ASP A 144 12.22 -11.95 9.76
CA ASP A 144 12.48 -13.27 10.35
C ASP A 144 12.07 -14.41 9.41
N ASP A 145 10.90 -14.31 8.77
CA ASP A 145 10.46 -15.27 7.74
C ASP A 145 11.39 -15.28 6.52
N ALA A 146 11.76 -14.10 6.03
CA ALA A 146 12.66 -13.96 4.89
C ALA A 146 14.03 -14.60 5.17
N LYS A 147 14.62 -14.33 6.35
CA LYS A 147 15.89 -14.93 6.81
C LYS A 147 15.76 -16.44 6.95
N GLN A 148 14.67 -16.92 7.58
CA GLN A 148 14.43 -18.36 7.78
C GLN A 148 14.35 -19.12 6.44
N LYS A 149 13.75 -18.50 5.42
CA LYS A 149 13.58 -19.11 4.09
C LYS A 149 14.70 -18.77 3.10
N GLY A 150 15.72 -18.02 3.52
CA GLY A 150 16.88 -17.67 2.70
C GLY A 150 16.64 -16.57 1.67
N TYR A 151 15.55 -15.81 1.78
CA TYR A 151 15.28 -14.67 0.90
C TYR A 151 16.07 -13.41 1.30
N ALA A 152 16.28 -12.55 0.31
CA ALA A 152 16.89 -11.24 0.55
C ALA A 152 15.99 -10.32 1.37
N GLY A 153 14.66 -10.47 1.28
CA GLY A 153 13.68 -9.60 1.96
C GLY A 153 13.41 -8.30 1.20
N ILE A 154 13.52 -8.30 -0.13
CA ILE A 154 13.22 -7.15 -1.00
C ILE A 154 12.05 -7.49 -1.94
N PRO A 155 11.23 -6.51 -2.37
CA PRO A 155 11.22 -5.12 -1.92
C PRO A 155 10.78 -4.98 -0.45
N CYS A 156 11.39 -4.04 0.27
CA CYS A 156 11.05 -3.72 1.65
C CYS A 156 10.60 -2.27 1.76
N PHE A 157 9.47 -2.06 2.44
CA PHE A 157 8.83 -0.77 2.58
C PHE A 157 9.02 -0.27 4.00
N VAL A 158 9.63 0.90 4.14
CA VAL A 158 9.96 1.52 5.42
C VAL A 158 9.25 2.87 5.51
N PHE A 159 8.39 3.00 6.51
CA PHE A 159 7.65 4.22 6.82
C PHE A 159 8.50 5.15 7.69
N GLU A 160 8.17 6.45 7.73
CA GLU A 160 8.95 7.44 8.49
C GLU A 160 8.89 7.21 10.00
N ASN A 161 7.81 6.62 10.48
CA ASN A 161 7.64 6.23 11.88
C ASN A 161 8.48 4.99 12.27
N GLY A 162 9.19 4.37 11.31
CA GLY A 162 10.03 3.19 11.50
C GLY A 162 9.34 1.86 11.27
N ASP A 163 8.04 1.84 10.93
CA ASP A 163 7.34 0.60 10.57
C ASP A 163 7.85 0.03 9.25
N ILE A 164 7.82 -1.30 9.18
CA ILE A 164 8.41 -2.06 8.08
C ILE A 164 7.42 -3.13 7.62
N THR A 165 7.24 -3.24 6.31
CA THR A 165 6.53 -4.37 5.70
C THR A 165 7.29 -4.88 4.47
N LEU A 166 7.16 -6.17 4.19
CA LEU A 166 7.62 -6.80 2.94
C LEU A 166 6.44 -7.13 2.01
N ASP A 167 5.21 -6.84 2.43
CA ASP A 167 4.00 -7.16 1.69
C ASP A 167 3.62 -6.02 0.73
N ALA A 168 3.96 -6.20 -0.54
CA ALA A 168 3.61 -5.26 -1.60
C ALA A 168 2.09 -5.18 -1.86
N VAL A 169 1.33 -6.25 -1.61
CA VAL A 169 -0.15 -6.22 -1.76
C VAL A 169 -0.75 -5.33 -0.67
N ALA A 170 -0.25 -5.44 0.55
CA ALA A 170 -0.72 -4.64 1.68
C ALA A 170 -0.53 -3.14 1.49
N ILE A 171 0.36 -2.70 0.60
CA ILE A 171 0.55 -1.28 0.27
C ILE A 171 -0.02 -0.91 -1.11
N GLY A 172 -0.90 -1.73 -1.68
CA GLY A 172 -1.53 -1.46 -2.98
C GLY A 172 -0.59 -1.55 -4.19
N LEU A 173 0.57 -2.19 -4.04
CA LEU A 173 1.57 -2.40 -5.10
C LEU A 173 1.62 -3.86 -5.59
N GLY A 174 0.60 -4.68 -5.29
CA GLY A 174 0.57 -6.11 -5.64
C GLY A 174 -0.55 -6.54 -6.62
N PRO A 175 -0.46 -7.75 -7.19
CA PRO A 175 0.69 -8.67 -7.14
C PRO A 175 1.68 -8.36 -8.26
N SER A 176 2.97 -8.60 -8.04
CA SER A 176 3.98 -8.68 -9.11
C SER A 176 4.61 -10.08 -9.16
N ASN A 177 4.90 -10.50 -10.39
CA ASN A 177 5.49 -11.74 -10.93
C ASN A 177 5.63 -13.00 -10.02
N PRO A 178 5.02 -14.15 -10.34
CA PRO A 178 5.20 -15.42 -9.61
C PRO A 178 6.62 -16.05 -9.71
N ASN A 179 7.56 -15.40 -10.40
CA ASN A 179 8.94 -15.88 -10.57
C ASN A 179 9.90 -15.23 -9.56
N ALA A 180 9.57 -15.29 -8.27
CA ALA A 180 10.49 -14.88 -7.20
C ALA A 180 11.78 -15.72 -7.26
N CYS A 181 12.92 -15.03 -7.25
CA CYS A 181 14.21 -15.60 -7.61
C CYS A 181 14.84 -16.36 -6.42
N ARG A 182 14.61 -17.67 -6.33
CA ARG A 182 15.42 -18.56 -5.47
C ARG A 182 16.71 -18.93 -6.20
N ILE A 183 17.82 -18.94 -5.47
CA ILE A 183 19.13 -19.32 -6.02
C ILE A 183 19.14 -20.78 -6.51
N ASP A 184 18.23 -21.63 -6.00
CA ASP A 184 18.05 -23.03 -6.41
C ASP A 184 17.04 -23.23 -7.56
N GLY A 185 16.43 -22.16 -8.07
CA GLY A 185 15.48 -22.23 -9.19
C GLY A 185 14.11 -22.83 -8.86
N SER A 186 13.77 -23.07 -7.58
CA SER A 186 12.52 -23.72 -7.20
C SER A 186 11.26 -22.84 -7.25
N GLY A 187 11.39 -21.53 -7.55
CA GLY A 187 10.24 -20.61 -7.52
C GLY A 187 9.60 -20.50 -6.12
N CYS A 188 8.48 -19.79 -5.99
CA CYS A 188 7.87 -19.45 -4.70
C CYS A 188 7.69 -20.65 -3.75
#